data_AF-A0A0Q1AG64-F1
#
_entry.id   AF-A0A0Q1AG64-F1
#
_cell.length_a   1.000
_cell.length_b   1.000
_cell.length_c   1.000
_cell.angle_alpha   90.00
_cell.angle_beta   90.00
_cell.angle_gamma   90.00
#
_symmetry.space_group_name_H-M   'P 1'
#
loop_
_entity.id
_entity.type
_entity.pdbx_description
1 polymer ?
#
loop_
_entity_poly.entity_id
_entity_poly.type
_entity_poly.pdbx_seq_one_letter_code
_entity_poly.pdbx_strand_id
1 'polypeptide(L)'
;MIKNALVLLIALTLTFSLIHCSNKETKTDEKSTELEWFVTLEEALQAAQEEDKSIFVNFTGSDWCGWCFKLNDEVFAQSEFIQYAQDELILLKLDFPRNLPQTEATKNYNQALLQKFKVRGFPTIILLDKFGNEINRTGYQAGGAAKYVEHLQKMID
;
A
#
# COMPACT_ATOMS: atom_id res chain seq x y z
N MET A 1 41.77 -19.94 -58.37
CA MET A 1 41.82 -18.59 -58.95
C MET A 1 41.75 -17.60 -57.80
N ILE A 2 42.90 -17.03 -57.40
CA ILE A 2 43.21 -15.58 -57.38
C ILE A 2 42.31 -14.78 -56.42
N LYS A 3 42.75 -13.95 -55.46
CA LYS A 3 44.01 -13.63 -54.75
C LYS A 3 43.55 -12.71 -53.59
N ASN A 4 44.16 -12.89 -52.44
CA ASN A 4 44.69 -11.87 -51.52
C ASN A 4 43.82 -10.70 -51.03
N ALA A 5 43.81 -10.60 -49.70
CA ALA A 5 43.58 -9.41 -48.92
C ALA A 5 44.38 -8.18 -49.42
N LEU A 6 43.76 -7.00 -49.30
CA LEU A 6 44.47 -5.73 -49.20
C LEU A 6 43.75 -4.81 -48.21
N VAL A 7 44.59 -4.21 -47.37
CA VAL A 7 44.33 -3.47 -46.14
C VAL A 7 44.33 -1.96 -46.43
N LEU A 8 43.43 -1.23 -45.74
CA LEU A 8 43.42 0.20 -45.35
C LEU A 8 43.78 1.31 -46.37
N LEU A 9 42.91 2.33 -46.44
CA LEU A 9 43.21 3.77 -46.23
C LEU A 9 41.90 4.60 -46.27
N ILE A 10 41.31 4.97 -45.12
CA ILE A 10 41.37 6.30 -44.43
C ILE A 10 40.75 7.46 -45.24
N ALA A 11 39.60 7.97 -44.78
CA ALA A 11 39.36 9.36 -44.30
C ALA A 11 37.99 9.96 -44.67
N LEU A 12 37.34 10.50 -43.63
CA LEU A 12 36.55 11.74 -43.62
C LEU A 12 35.14 11.76 -44.27
N THR A 13 34.12 11.45 -43.46
CA THR A 13 32.88 12.22 -43.48
C THR A 13 32.51 12.64 -42.05
N LEU A 14 32.66 13.94 -41.79
CA LEU A 14 31.96 14.62 -40.70
C LEU A 14 30.45 14.51 -40.92
N THR A 15 29.71 14.71 -39.83
CA THR A 15 28.24 14.84 -39.69
C THR A 15 27.48 13.52 -39.49
N PHE A 16 27.23 13.17 -38.22
CA PHE A 16 25.87 13.19 -37.68
C PHE A 16 25.93 13.07 -36.15
N SER A 17 25.79 14.21 -35.47
CA SER A 17 25.25 14.21 -34.11
C SER A 17 23.79 13.78 -34.20
N LEU A 18 23.51 12.54 -33.80
CA LEU A 18 22.27 12.15 -33.16
C LEU A 18 22.71 11.49 -31.86
N ILE A 19 22.92 12.27 -30.81
CA ILE A 19 21.90 12.44 -29.77
C ILE A 19 21.16 11.10 -29.59
N HIS A 20 21.78 10.22 -28.80
CA HIS A 20 21.03 9.23 -28.05
C HIS A 20 20.08 10.00 -27.13
N CYS A 21 18.90 10.34 -27.63
CA CYS A 21 17.75 10.59 -26.77
C CYS A 21 17.40 9.25 -26.16
N SER A 22 18.03 8.92 -25.04
CA SER A 22 17.33 8.15 -24.03
C SER A 22 16.16 9.03 -23.61
N ASN A 23 15.00 8.86 -24.26
CA ASN A 23 13.72 9.24 -23.69
C ASN A 23 13.54 8.36 -22.46
N LYS A 24 14.19 8.73 -21.37
CA LYS A 24 13.73 8.36 -20.05
C LYS A 24 12.46 9.18 -19.90
N GLU A 25 11.33 8.58 -20.28
CA GLU A 25 10.03 9.06 -19.87
C GLU A 25 10.10 9.17 -18.35
N THR A 26 10.27 10.40 -17.88
CA THR A 26 10.04 10.76 -16.49
C THR A 26 8.55 10.56 -16.29
N LYS A 27 8.17 9.34 -15.89
CA LYS A 27 6.90 9.10 -15.22
C LYS A 27 6.84 10.11 -14.09
N THR A 28 6.06 11.15 -14.33
CA THR A 28 5.62 12.04 -13.28
C THR A 28 4.62 11.17 -12.53
N ASP A 29 5.07 10.58 -11.42
CA ASP A 29 4.20 9.82 -10.54
C ASP A 29 3.19 10.82 -9.96
N GLU A 30 2.05 10.97 -10.63
CA GLU A 30 0.86 11.52 -9.99
C GLU A 30 0.46 10.52 -8.90
N LYS A 31 1.02 10.71 -7.71
CA LYS A 31 0.71 9.92 -6.51
C LYS A 31 -0.80 9.97 -6.33
N SER A 32 -1.46 8.83 -6.50
CA SER A 32 -2.92 8.72 -6.49
C SER A 32 -3.46 9.33 -5.20
N THR A 33 -4.55 10.08 -5.26
CA THR A 33 -5.22 10.57 -4.03
C THR A 33 -6.05 9.49 -3.36
N GLU A 34 -6.09 8.27 -3.91
CA GLU A 34 -6.87 7.15 -3.43
C GLU A 34 -5.95 6.08 -2.84
N LEU A 35 -6.37 5.57 -1.67
CA LEU A 35 -5.72 4.49 -0.96
C LEU A 35 -6.07 3.15 -1.60
N GLU A 36 -5.05 2.36 -1.94
CA GLU A 36 -5.24 0.97 -2.32
C GLU A 36 -5.42 0.09 -1.08
N TRP A 37 -6.49 -0.71 -1.06
CA TRP A 37 -6.80 -1.61 0.05
C TRP A 37 -6.83 -3.06 -0.43
N PHE A 38 -5.94 -3.87 0.12
CA PHE A 38 -6.05 -5.32 0.03
C PHE A 38 -7.28 -5.81 0.80
N VAL A 39 -7.80 -6.97 0.39
CA VAL A 39 -8.92 -7.65 1.04
C VAL A 39 -8.56 -9.04 1.54
N THR A 40 -7.31 -9.48 1.30
CA THR A 40 -6.73 -10.70 1.85
C THR A 40 -5.41 -10.40 2.54
N LEU A 41 -5.14 -11.11 3.63
CA LEU A 41 -3.88 -11.03 4.37
C LEU A 41 -2.71 -11.60 3.56
N GLU A 42 -2.96 -12.62 2.73
CA GLU A 42 -1.92 -13.23 1.92
C GLU A 42 -1.35 -12.25 0.89
N GLU A 43 -2.21 -11.52 0.17
CA GLU A 43 -1.78 -10.49 -0.79
C GLU A 43 -1.09 -9.32 -0.07
N ALA A 44 -1.64 -8.89 1.07
CA ALA A 44 -1.03 -7.83 1.89
C ALA A 44 0.37 -8.23 2.42
N LEU A 45 0.56 -9.48 2.83
CA LEU A 45 1.86 -10.00 3.27
C LEU A 45 2.87 -10.08 2.13
N GLN A 46 2.42 -10.45 0.94
CA GLN A 46 3.28 -10.47 -0.23
C GLN A 46 3.77 -9.04 -0.55
N ALA A 47 2.84 -8.08 -0.67
CA ALA A 47 3.19 -6.69 -0.94
C ALA A 47 4.09 -6.10 0.17
N ALA A 48 3.82 -6.42 1.44
CA ALA A 48 4.61 -5.93 2.56
C ALA A 48 6.06 -6.41 2.54
N GLN A 49 6.30 -7.64 2.08
CA GLN A 49 7.65 -8.18 1.91
C GLN A 49 8.37 -7.59 0.70
N GLU A 50 7.64 -7.37 -0.40
CA GLU A 50 8.18 -6.78 -1.63
C GLU A 50 8.56 -5.30 -1.43
N GLU A 51 7.75 -4.55 -0.69
CA GLU A 51 7.92 -3.11 -0.46
C GLU A 51 8.64 -2.77 0.86
N ASP A 52 8.93 -3.76 1.71
CA ASP A 52 9.52 -3.59 3.04
C ASP A 52 8.71 -2.68 3.98
N LYS A 53 7.38 -2.87 3.98
CA LYS A 53 6.41 -2.03 4.73
C LYS A 53 5.68 -2.81 5.82
N SER A 54 5.16 -2.09 6.81
CA SER A 54 4.26 -2.67 7.82
C SER A 54 2.83 -2.80 7.26
N ILE A 55 2.05 -3.74 7.80
CA ILE A 55 0.65 -3.92 7.39
C ILE A 55 -0.28 -3.22 8.39
N PHE A 56 -1.12 -2.33 7.88
CA PHE A 56 -2.21 -1.70 8.59
C PHE A 56 -3.51 -2.47 8.33
N VAL A 57 -3.94 -3.27 9.31
CA VAL A 57 -5.16 -4.07 9.21
C VAL A 57 -6.33 -3.32 9.84
N ASN A 58 -7.28 -2.90 9.01
CA ASN A 58 -8.51 -2.23 9.43
C ASN A 58 -9.69 -3.20 9.54
N PHE A 59 -10.02 -3.59 10.77
CA PHE A 59 -11.29 -4.25 11.06
C PHE A 59 -12.38 -3.19 11.19
N THR A 60 -13.36 -3.19 10.27
CA THR A 60 -14.38 -2.15 10.16
C THR A 60 -15.79 -2.71 9.92
N GLY A 61 -16.81 -1.90 10.20
CA GLY A 61 -18.20 -2.18 9.83
C GLY A 61 -18.72 -1.06 8.92
N SER A 62 -18.60 -1.23 7.61
CA SER A 62 -18.75 -0.18 6.59
C SER A 62 -20.14 0.44 6.44
N ASP A 63 -21.19 -0.09 7.06
CA ASP A 63 -22.55 0.43 6.94
C ASP A 63 -23.29 0.61 8.28
N TRP A 64 -22.62 0.42 9.42
CA TRP A 64 -23.25 0.57 10.74
C TRP A 64 -22.34 1.12 11.85
N CYS A 65 -21.03 1.16 11.65
CA CYS A 65 -20.08 1.55 12.70
C CYS A 65 -19.77 3.05 12.65
N GLY A 66 -20.44 3.85 13.47
CA GLY A 66 -20.23 5.31 13.53
C GLY A 66 -18.79 5.73 13.82
N TRP A 67 -18.08 5.03 14.71
CA TRP A 67 -16.66 5.30 14.99
C TRP A 67 -15.74 4.92 13.83
N CYS A 68 -16.13 3.94 13.02
CA CYS A 68 -15.38 3.57 11.83
C CYS A 68 -15.51 4.66 10.75
N PHE A 69 -16.71 5.22 10.57
CA PHE A 69 -16.93 6.38 9.69
C PHE A 69 -16.12 7.57 10.16
N LYS A 70 -16.15 7.86 11.46
CA LYS A 70 -15.38 8.95 12.04
C LYS A 70 -13.87 8.77 11.82
N LEU A 71 -13.35 7.56 11.99
CA LEU A 71 -11.94 7.28 11.70
C LEU A 71 -11.62 7.46 10.21
N ASN A 72 -12.48 6.99 9.31
CA ASN A 72 -12.31 7.22 7.88
C ASN A 72 -12.28 8.71 7.54
N ASP A 73 -13.26 9.46 8.02
CA ASP A 73 -13.45 10.86 7.62
C ASP A 73 -12.40 11.78 8.23
N GLU A 74 -12.02 11.58 9.50
CA GLU A 74 -11.05 12.42 10.20
C GLU A 74 -9.59 12.02 9.91
N VAL A 75 -9.36 10.80 9.42
CA VAL A 75 -8.01 10.25 9.22
C VAL A 75 -7.82 9.73 7.80
N PHE A 76 -8.47 8.63 7.40
CA PHE A 76 -8.13 7.92 6.16
C PHE A 76 -8.37 8.73 4.89
N ALA A 77 -9.37 9.60 4.89
CA ALA A 77 -9.71 10.48 3.78
C ALA A 77 -8.84 11.75 3.70
N GLN A 78 -7.96 11.97 4.68
CA GLN A 78 -7.14 13.18 4.76
C GLN A 78 -5.78 12.97 4.10
N SER A 79 -5.28 14.02 3.45
CA SER A 79 -4.02 14.00 2.68
C SER A 79 -2.82 13.50 3.48
N GLU A 80 -2.74 13.87 4.76
CA GLU A 80 -1.63 13.54 5.65
C GLU A 80 -1.54 12.04 5.91
N PHE A 81 -2.68 11.36 6.11
CA PHE A 81 -2.70 9.91 6.26
C PHE A 81 -2.46 9.23 4.91
N ILE A 82 -3.07 9.74 3.82
CA ILE A 82 -2.89 9.17 2.48
C ILE A 82 -1.41 9.12 2.10
N GLN A 83 -0.71 10.24 2.28
CA GLN A 83 0.72 10.33 1.96
C GLN A 83 1.56 9.38 2.81
N TYR A 84 1.35 9.37 4.13
CA TYR A 84 2.04 8.46 5.04
C TYR A 84 1.77 6.98 4.70
N ALA A 85 0.51 6.61 4.49
CA ALA A 85 0.14 5.25 4.18
C ALA A 85 0.78 4.76 2.88
N GLN A 86 0.80 5.58 1.84
CA GLN A 86 1.44 5.22 0.57
C GLN A 86 2.95 5.00 0.71
N ASP A 87 3.61 5.76 1.59
CA ASP A 87 5.06 5.68 1.79
C ASP A 87 5.45 4.54 2.73
N GLU A 88 4.62 4.20 3.73
CA GLU A 88 5.06 3.41 4.88
C GLU A 88 4.21 2.15 5.15
N LEU A 89 3.01 2.03 4.56
CA LEU A 89 2.04 1.01 4.93
C LEU A 89 1.51 0.22 3.74
N ILE A 90 1.27 -1.07 3.98
CA ILE A 90 0.34 -1.87 3.19
C ILE A 90 -1.01 -1.90 3.90
N LEU A 91 -2.06 -1.49 3.21
CA LEU A 91 -3.38 -1.37 3.81
C LEU A 91 -4.24 -2.61 3.53
N LEU A 92 -4.74 -3.24 4.60
CA LEU A 92 -5.66 -4.38 4.53
C LEU A 92 -7.00 -4.01 5.17
N LYS A 93 -8.10 -4.19 4.45
CA LYS A 93 -9.46 -3.96 4.96
C LYS A 93 -10.19 -5.27 5.17
N LEU A 94 -10.59 -5.53 6.41
CA LEU A 94 -11.45 -6.65 6.79
C LEU A 94 -12.80 -6.09 7.25
N ASP A 95 -13.77 -6.12 6.34
CA ASP A 95 -15.06 -5.46 6.52
C ASP A 95 -16.17 -6.43 6.95
N PHE A 96 -17.02 -5.95 7.87
CA PHE A 96 -18.11 -6.68 8.52
C PHE A 96 -19.44 -5.92 8.35
N PRO A 97 -19.97 -5.78 7.12
CA PRO A 97 -21.22 -5.08 6.88
C PRO A 97 -22.43 -5.84 7.45
N ARG A 98 -23.53 -5.11 7.73
CA ARG A 98 -24.81 -5.71 8.18
C ARG A 98 -25.86 -5.80 7.08
N ASN A 99 -25.93 -4.78 6.24
CA ASN A 99 -26.95 -4.61 5.21
C ASN A 99 -26.35 -4.71 3.80
N LEU A 100 -25.06 -4.40 3.63
CA LEU A 100 -24.38 -4.55 2.35
C LEU A 100 -24.12 -6.05 2.02
N PRO A 101 -24.28 -6.45 0.75
CA PRO A 101 -24.02 -7.82 0.33
C PRO A 101 -22.53 -8.15 0.42
N GLN A 102 -22.23 -9.36 0.90
CA GLN A 102 -20.88 -9.91 0.94
C GLN A 102 -20.99 -11.43 0.75
N THR A 103 -20.09 -12.00 -0.05
CA THR A 103 -20.09 -13.44 -0.31
C THR A 103 -19.87 -14.23 0.96
N GLU A 104 -20.39 -15.46 1.03
CA GLU A 104 -20.16 -16.33 2.19
C GLU A 104 -18.67 -16.65 2.38
N ALA A 105 -17.93 -16.80 1.28
CA ALA A 105 -16.48 -17.00 1.31
C ALA A 105 -15.76 -15.83 2.00
N THR A 106 -16.06 -14.59 1.61
CA THR A 106 -15.48 -13.39 2.23
C THR A 106 -15.90 -13.26 3.70
N LYS A 107 -17.17 -13.53 4.03
CA LYS A 107 -17.66 -13.51 5.43
C LYS A 107 -16.88 -14.49 6.31
N ASN A 108 -16.74 -15.73 5.85
CA ASN A 108 -16.03 -16.77 6.58
C ASN A 108 -14.55 -16.47 6.72
N TYR A 109 -13.92 -15.94 5.67
CA TYR A 109 -12.53 -15.50 5.68
C TYR A 109 -12.29 -14.38 6.71
N ASN A 110 -13.08 -13.29 6.64
CA ASN A 110 -12.98 -12.16 7.56
C ASN A 110 -13.24 -12.62 9.01
N GLN A 111 -14.24 -13.49 9.22
CA GLN A 111 -14.55 -14.04 10.53
C GLN A 111 -13.38 -14.87 11.09
N ALA A 112 -12.71 -15.68 10.27
CA ALA A 112 -11.55 -16.45 10.71
C ALA A 112 -10.41 -15.54 11.18
N LEU A 113 -10.14 -14.44 10.47
CA LEU A 113 -9.13 -13.46 10.88
C LEU A 113 -9.54 -12.69 12.14
N LEU A 114 -10.82 -12.31 12.29
CA LEU A 114 -11.34 -11.69 13.51
C LEU A 114 -11.11 -12.59 14.73
N GLN A 115 -11.32 -13.90 14.59
CA GLN A 115 -11.03 -14.87 15.67
C GLN A 115 -9.53 -15.04 15.90
N LYS A 116 -8.73 -15.21 14.84
CA LYS A 116 -7.27 -15.34 14.91
C LYS A 116 -6.64 -14.19 15.70
N PHE A 117 -7.01 -12.96 15.39
CA PHE A 117 -6.49 -11.75 16.02
C PHE A 117 -7.24 -11.33 17.30
N LYS A 118 -8.25 -12.12 17.70
CA LYS A 118 -9.07 -11.91 18.90
C LYS A 118 -9.72 -10.52 18.93
N VAL A 119 -10.17 -10.02 17.79
CA VAL A 119 -10.84 -8.73 17.66
C VAL A 119 -12.26 -8.83 18.24
N ARG A 120 -12.61 -7.89 19.13
CA ARG A 120 -13.88 -7.89 19.87
C ARG A 120 -14.79 -6.70 19.57
N GLY A 121 -14.30 -5.72 18.82
CA GLY A 121 -15.02 -4.47 18.55
C GLY A 121 -14.44 -3.71 17.37
N PHE A 122 -15.16 -2.67 16.95
CA PHE A 122 -14.85 -1.89 15.75
C PHE A 122 -14.86 -0.39 16.06
N PRO A 123 -13.98 0.42 15.42
CA PRO A 123 -12.86 -0.04 14.60
C PRO A 123 -11.74 -0.63 15.47
N THR A 124 -11.10 -1.70 14.98
CA THR A 124 -9.82 -2.18 15.54
C THR A 124 -8.78 -2.11 14.43
N ILE A 125 -7.67 -1.43 14.73
CA ILE A 125 -6.50 -1.38 13.86
C ILE A 125 -5.43 -2.28 14.45
N ILE A 126 -4.90 -3.18 13.65
CA ILE A 126 -3.74 -4.01 14.01
C ILE A 126 -2.58 -3.65 13.09
N LEU A 127 -1.42 -3.46 13.68
CA LEU A 127 -0.17 -3.21 12.98
C LEU A 127 0.63 -4.51 12.99
N LEU A 128 0.91 -5.03 11.79
CA LEU A 128 1.74 -6.21 11.62
C LEU A 128 3.07 -5.82 10.98
N ASP A 129 4.13 -6.56 11.31
CA ASP A 129 5.34 -6.54 10.50
C ASP A 129 5.11 -7.24 9.15
N LYS A 130 6.08 -7.13 8.24
CA LYS A 130 6.03 -7.77 6.92
C LYS A 130 5.97 -9.31 6.96
N PHE A 131 6.19 -9.93 8.12
CA PHE A 131 6.08 -11.38 8.31
C PHE A 131 4.75 -11.79 8.95
N GLY A 132 3.87 -10.82 9.25
CA GLY A 132 2.55 -11.04 9.84
C GLY A 132 2.55 -11.18 11.35
N ASN A 133 3.65 -10.84 12.04
CA ASN A 133 3.67 -10.75 13.49
C ASN A 133 3.03 -9.45 13.93
N GLU A 134 2.22 -9.50 14.98
CA GLU A 134 1.61 -8.31 15.54
C GLU A 134 2.65 -7.46 16.28
N ILE A 135 2.84 -6.23 15.81
CA ILE A 135 3.65 -5.21 16.48
C ILE A 135 2.81 -4.59 17.60
N ASN A 136 1.62 -4.09 17.26
CA ASN A 136 0.76 -3.37 18.19
C ASN A 136 -0.68 -3.25 17.65
N ARG A 137 -1.61 -2.72 18.46
CA ARG A 137 -3.01 -2.49 18.06
C ARG A 137 -3.60 -1.22 18.66
N THR A 138 -4.49 -0.57 17.91
CA THR A 138 -5.23 0.64 18.33
C THR A 138 -6.66 0.63 17.80
N GLY A 139 -7.35 1.76 17.89
CA GLY A 139 -8.64 2.03 17.25
C GLY A 139 -8.72 3.51 16.92
N TYR A 140 -9.93 4.07 16.95
CA TYR A 140 -10.11 5.51 16.77
C TYR A 140 -9.34 6.31 17.82
N GLN A 141 -8.57 7.32 17.37
CA GLN A 141 -7.95 8.33 18.20
C GLN A 141 -8.41 9.71 17.72
N ALA A 142 -8.87 10.55 18.65
CA ALA A 142 -9.25 11.91 18.34
C ALA A 142 -8.01 12.78 18.07
N GLY A 143 -8.14 13.74 17.15
CA GLY A 143 -7.06 14.70 16.87
C GLY A 143 -6.70 14.87 15.40
N GLY A 144 -7.38 14.15 14.50
CA GLY A 144 -7.18 14.24 13.06
C GLY A 144 -5.97 13.46 12.55
N ALA A 145 -5.81 13.45 11.23
CA ALA A 145 -4.84 12.61 10.53
C ALA A 145 -3.40 12.79 10.98
N ALA A 146 -2.91 14.03 11.13
CA ALA A 146 -1.53 14.29 11.54
C ALA A 146 -1.18 13.64 12.90
N LYS A 147 -2.06 13.79 13.90
CA LYS A 147 -1.85 13.15 15.21
C LYS A 147 -1.98 11.63 15.15
N TYR A 148 -2.85 11.14 14.28
CA TYR A 148 -2.99 9.70 14.07
C TYR A 148 -1.72 9.11 13.45
N VAL A 149 -1.10 9.78 12.47
CA VAL A 149 0.19 9.39 11.89
C VAL A 149 1.29 9.35 12.95
N GLU A 150 1.43 10.41 13.76
CA GLU A 150 2.40 10.43 14.87
C GLU A 150 2.16 9.28 15.87
N HIS A 151 0.89 8.95 16.12
CA HIS A 151 0.50 7.84 16.99
C HIS A 151 0.92 6.50 16.38
N LEU A 152 0.74 6.29 15.08
CA LEU A 152 1.15 5.07 14.38
C LEU A 152 2.67 4.91 14.36
N GLN A 153 3.42 5.96 14.06
CA GLN A 153 4.89 5.93 14.02
C GLN A 153 5.46 5.43 15.36
N LYS A 154 4.99 5.99 16.48
CA LYS A 154 5.39 5.56 17.84
C LYS A 154 5.04 4.11 18.18
N MET A 155 4.14 3.48 17.45
CA MET A 155 3.75 2.09 17.67
C MET A 155 4.51 1.11 16.78
N ILE A 156 5.12 1.59 15.69
CA ILE A 156 5.88 0.80 14.71
C ILE A 156 7.38 0.86 15.02
N ASP A 157 7.87 2.02 15.45
CA ASP A 157 9.25 2.24 15.92
C ASP A 157 9.60 1.42 17.19
#